data_AF-C3KPI6-F1
#
_entry.id   AF-C3KPI6-F1
#
_cell.length_a   1.000
_cell.length_b   1.000
_cell.length_c   1.000
_cell.angle_alpha   90.00
_cell.angle_beta   90.00
_cell.angle_gamma   90.00
#
_symmetry.space_group_name_H-M   'P 1'
#
loop_
_entity.id
_entity.type
_entity.pdbx_description
1 polymer ?
#
loop_
_entity_poly.entity_id
_entity_poly.type
_entity_poly.pdbx_seq_one_letter_code
_entity_poly.pdbx_strand_id
1 'polypeptide(L)' 'MFDLGLISLSDDLNILVSRQVNDPESIQSLINKTGDAIVPQRPFERPHPHFLRWHRDNCFKH' A
#
# COMPACT_ATOMS: atom_id res chain seq x y z
N MET A 1 -7.10 -2.89 6.28
CA MET A 1 -5.63 -3.09 6.28
C MET A 1 -4.89 -1.78 6.07
N PHE A 2 -5.24 -0.98 5.06
CA PHE A 2 -4.62 0.32 4.79
C PHE A 2 -4.81 1.29 5.95
N ASP A 3 -6.07 1.57 6.35
CA ASP A 3 -6.39 2.47 7.47
C ASP A 3 -5.79 2.03 8.82
N LEU A 4 -5.49 0.73 8.96
CA LEU A 4 -4.87 0.16 10.17
C LEU A 4 -3.34 0.23 10.15
N GLY A 5 -2.76 0.77 9.07
CA GLY A 5 -1.32 0.86 8.86
C GLY A 5 -0.65 -0.45 8.47
N LEU A 6 -1.40 -1.52 8.19
CA LEU A 6 -0.83 -2.84 7.87
C LEU A 6 -0.37 -2.96 6.42
N ILE A 7 -0.91 -2.13 5.53
CA ILE A 7 -0.44 -1.99 4.15
C ILE A 7 -0.32 -0.52 3.78
N SER A 8 0.52 -0.20 2.80
CA SER A 8 0.60 1.13 2.19
C SER A 8 1.05 1.03 0.72
N LEU A 9 1.31 2.15 0.06
CA LEU A 9 1.82 2.20 -1.31
C LEU A 9 3.16 2.94 -1.37
N SER A 10 4.10 2.43 -2.17
CA SER A 10 5.31 3.15 -2.56
C SER A 10 4.99 4.33 -3.49
N ASP A 11 5.98 5.15 -3.80
CA ASP A 11 5.82 6.23 -4.79
C ASP A 11 5.61 5.68 -6.22
N ASP A 12 6.06 4.43 -6.46
CA ASP A 12 5.83 3.67 -7.70
C ASP A 12 4.55 2.81 -7.64
N LEU A 13 3.72 3.00 -6.59
CA LEU A 13 2.44 2.32 -6.37
C LEU A 13 2.56 0.80 -6.13
N ASN A 14 3.72 0.30 -5.73
CA ASN A 14 3.85 -1.06 -5.20
C ASN A 14 3.18 -1.15 -3.82
N ILE A 15 2.52 -2.26 -3.55
CA ILE A 15 1.86 -2.51 -2.26
C ILE A 15 2.93 -2.90 -1.23
N LEU A 16 3.04 -2.10 -0.18
CA LEU A 16 3.91 -2.34 0.97
C LEU A 16 3.12 -3.09 2.03
N VAL A 17 3.70 -4.14 2.61
CA VAL A 17 3.12 -4.89 3.72
C VAL A 17 3.95 -4.64 4.98
N SER A 18 3.28 -4.27 6.07
CA SER A 18 3.90 -4.05 7.38
C SER A 18 4.52 -5.32 7.93
N ARG A 19 5.66 -5.21 8.60
CA ARG A 19 6.28 -6.35 9.32
C ARG A 19 5.51 -6.77 10.56
N GLN A 20 4.58 -5.94 11.03
CA GLN A 20 3.72 -6.22 12.18
C GLN A 20 2.50 -7.09 11.82
N VAL A 21 2.38 -7.50 10.56
CA VAL A 21 1.40 -8.49 10.12
C VAL A 21 1.81 -9.86 10.66
N ASN A 22 0.92 -10.50 11.40
CA ASN A 22 1.15 -11.83 11.98
C ASN A 22 1.22 -12.94 10.94
N ASP A 23 0.49 -12.81 9.84
CA ASP A 23 0.43 -13.78 8.73
C ASP A 23 0.65 -13.09 7.38
N PRO A 24 1.92 -12.90 6.97
CA PRO A 24 2.26 -12.26 5.70
C PRO A 24 1.77 -13.03 4.49
N GLU A 25 1.72 -14.37 4.54
CA GLU A 25 1.30 -15.21 3.42
C GLU A 25 -0.18 -15.00 3.11
N SER A 26 -1.03 -14.96 4.15
CA SER A 26 -2.45 -14.64 3.99
C SER A 26 -2.65 -13.25 3.37
N ILE A 27 -1.90 -12.24 3.81
CA ILE A 27 -1.99 -10.90 3.21
C ILE A 27 -1.52 -10.92 1.75
N GLN A 28 -0.44 -11.64 1.46
CA GLN A 28 0.09 -11.74 0.10
C GLN A 28 -0.88 -12.46 -0.85
N SER A 29 -1.67 -13.41 -0.34
CA SER A 29 -2.73 -14.08 -1.11
C SER A 29 -3.91 -13.16 -1.48
N LEU A 30 -4.14 -12.10 -0.69
CA LEU A 30 -5.18 -11.08 -0.95
C LEU A 30 -4.72 -10.03 -1.96
N ILE A 31 -3.40 -9.88 -2.11
CA ILE A 31 -2.80 -8.96 -3.07
C ILE A 31 -2.77 -9.64 -4.44
N ASN A 32 -2.97 -8.84 -5.49
CA ASN A 32 -2.86 -9.36 -6.85
C ASN A 32 -1.43 -9.82 -7.15
N LYS A 33 -1.25 -10.66 -8.16
CA LYS A 33 0.02 -11.33 -8.45
C LYS A 33 1.20 -10.40 -8.76
N THR A 34 0.96 -9.15 -9.20
CA THR A 34 2.05 -8.23 -9.51
C THR A 34 2.57 -7.52 -8.27
N GLY A 35 1.77 -7.47 -7.19
CA GLY A 35 2.10 -6.69 -6.00
C GLY A 35 1.90 -5.19 -6.16
N ASP A 36 1.32 -4.74 -7.27
CA ASP A 36 1.12 -3.31 -7.55
C ASP A 36 -0.34 -2.91 -7.34
N ALA A 37 -0.57 -1.65 -6.99
CA ALA A 37 -1.92 -1.11 -7.01
C ALA A 37 -2.46 -1.06 -8.44
N ILE A 38 -3.66 -1.59 -8.63
CA ILE A 38 -4.41 -1.38 -9.86
C ILE A 38 -4.99 0.03 -9.78
N VAL A 39 -4.42 0.96 -10.56
CA VAL A 39 -4.78 2.38 -10.53
C VAL A 39 -5.50 2.82 -11.81
N PRO A 40 -6.28 3.91 -11.75
CA PRO A 40 -6.89 4.49 -12.94
C PRO A 40 -5.85 4.87 -14.01
N GLN A 41 -6.25 4.80 -15.28
CA GLN A 41 -5.38 5.14 -16.40
C GLN A 41 -4.91 6.60 -16.33
N ARG A 42 -5.83 7.51 -15.97
CA ARG A 42 -5.57 8.95 -15.94
C ARG A 42 -4.73 9.30 -14.71
N PRO A 43 -3.57 9.97 -14.86
CA PRO A 43 -2.67 10.25 -13.74
C PRO A 43 -3.31 11.04 -12.59
N PHE A 44 -4.22 11.97 -12.88
CA PHE A 44 -4.87 12.81 -11.86
C PHE A 44 -5.93 12.06 -11.02
N GLU A 45 -6.35 10.87 -11.45
CA GLU A 45 -7.27 9.99 -10.70
C GLU A 45 -6.49 9.01 -9.80
N ARG A 46 -5.15 8.98 -9.90
CA ARG A 46 -4.30 8.12 -9.08
C ARG A 46 -4.11 8.73 -7.68
N PRO A 47 -3.75 7.90 -6.68
CA PRO A 47 -3.40 8.41 -5.36
C PRO A 47 -2.27 9.43 -5.45
N HIS A 48 -2.47 10.60 -4.84
CA HIS A 48 -1.47 11.67 -4.91
C HIS A 48 -0.24 11.29 -4.07
N PRO A 49 1.00 11.38 -4.60
CA PRO A 49 2.21 10.96 -3.91
C PRO A 49 2.41 11.59 -2.53
N HIS A 50 2.01 12.86 -2.38
CA HIS A 50 2.10 13.57 -1.10
C HIS A 50 1.29 12.89 0.02
N PHE A 51 0.08 12.41 -0.28
CA PHE A 51 -0.76 11.74 0.72
C PHE A 51 -0.28 10.31 1.01
N LEU A 52 0.26 9.63 0.00
CA LEU A 52 0.92 8.33 0.21
C LEU A 52 2.13 8.46 1.13
N ARG A 53 2.97 9.49 0.91
CA ARG A 53 4.09 9.79 1.81
C ARG A 53 3.61 10.06 3.22
N TRP A 54 2.63 10.95 3.40
CA TRP A 54 2.08 11.23 4.72
C TRP A 54 1.56 9.96 5.41
N HIS A 55 0.84 9.10 4.68
CA HIS A 55 0.38 7.83 5.22
C HIS A 55 1.54 6.92 5.63
N ARG A 56 2.60 6.81 4.82
CA ARG A 56 3.79 6.02 5.18
C ARG A 56 4.48 6.55 6.43
N ASP A 57 4.53 7.86 6.60
CA ASP A 57 5.24 8.48 7.72
C ASP A 57 4.43 8.47 9.03
N ASN A 58 3.09 8.45 8.95
CA ASN A 58 2.20 8.68 10.11
C ASN A 58 1.30 7.49 10.47
N CYS A 59 0.90 6.69 9.49
CA CYS A 59 -0.06 5.60 9.69
C CYS A 59 0.57 4.23 9.51
N PHE A 60 1.47 4.09 8.53
CA PHE A 60 2.07 2.81 8.20
C PHE A 60 2.91 2.29 9.35
N LYS A 61 2.65 1.04 9.72
CA LYS A 61 3.35 0.34 10.78
C LYS A 61 4.59 -0.30 10.18
N HIS A 62 5.76 0.25 10.48
CA HIS A 62 7.04 -0.35 10.05
C HIS A 62 7.28 -1.72 10.69
#